data_AF-A0A531LMQ5-F1
#
_entry.id   AF-A0A531LMQ5-F1
#
_cell.length_a   1.000
_cell.length_b   1.000
_cell.length_c   1.000
_cell.angle_alpha   90.00
_cell.angle_beta   90.00
_cell.angle_gamma   90.00
#
_symmetry.space_group_name_H-M   'P 1'
#
loop_
_entity.id
_entity.type
_entity.pdbx_description
1 polymer ?
#
loop_
_entity_poly.entity_id
_entity_poly.type
_entity_poly.pdbx_seq_one_letter_code
_entity_poly.pdbx_strand_id
1 'polypeptide(L)'
;MKFGSSGVRGLASELVGKPSGLYTEAFAWRLASSGLQSSGAVFVGRDLRDSSPAIADRCMAALAASGFQPIDCGVIPTPALAFYAQK
;
A
#
# COMPACT_ATOMS: atom_id res chain seq x y z
N MET A 1 -1.76 -15.64 3.58
CA MET A 1 -2.18 -14.31 4.10
C MET A 1 -3.69 -14.18 4.24
N LYS A 2 -4.16 -13.32 5.15
CA LYS A 2 -5.60 -13.05 5.35
C LYS A 2 -5.86 -11.67 5.95
N PHE A 3 -7.08 -11.16 5.76
CA PHE A 3 -7.62 -10.09 6.60
C PHE A 3 -7.92 -10.64 8.00
N GLY A 4 -7.74 -9.78 9.02
CA GLY A 4 -8.13 -10.04 10.41
C GLY A 4 -9.06 -8.94 10.93
N SER A 5 -8.92 -8.57 12.20
CA SER A 5 -9.66 -7.43 12.77
C SER A 5 -9.38 -6.12 12.05
N SER A 6 -8.12 -5.90 11.64
CA SER A 6 -7.73 -4.75 10.81
C SER A 6 -6.50 -5.07 9.95
N GLY A 7 -6.62 -4.74 8.67
CA GLY A 7 -5.58 -4.92 7.66
C GLY A 7 -5.35 -6.38 7.24
N VAL A 8 -4.51 -6.55 6.22
CA VAL A 8 -3.98 -7.85 5.78
C VAL A 8 -2.71 -8.14 6.56
N ARG A 9 -2.60 -9.36 7.13
CA ARG A 9 -1.40 -9.79 7.86
C ARG A 9 -1.02 -11.23 7.51
N GLY A 10 0.26 -11.55 7.69
CA GLY A 10 0.83 -12.87 7.46
C GLY A 10 2.33 -12.88 7.74
N LEU A 11 3.00 -13.96 7.32
CA LEU A 11 4.45 -14.07 7.42
C LEU A 11 5.13 -13.03 6.52
N ALA A 12 6.22 -12.42 7.02
CA ALA A 12 6.96 -11.41 6.28
C ALA A 12 7.53 -11.96 4.95
N SER A 13 8.05 -13.18 4.96
CA SER A 13 8.57 -13.87 3.77
C SER A 13 7.50 -14.06 2.68
N GLU A 14 6.25 -14.32 3.07
CA GLU A 14 5.12 -14.39 2.13
C GLU A 14 4.71 -13.02 1.61
N LEU A 15 4.70 -12.00 2.48
CA LEU A 15 4.33 -10.61 2.14
C LEU A 15 5.33 -9.97 1.17
N VAL A 16 6.62 -10.17 1.40
CA VAL A 16 7.69 -9.77 0.48
C VAL A 16 7.55 -10.52 -0.85
N GLY A 17 6.82 -11.63 -0.92
CA GLY A 17 6.48 -12.30 -2.16
C GLY A 17 5.47 -11.53 -3.04
N LYS A 18 4.88 -12.21 -4.02
CA LYS A 18 3.81 -11.66 -4.88
C LYS A 18 2.64 -11.00 -4.13
N PRO A 19 2.21 -11.50 -2.95
CA PRO A 19 0.99 -11.02 -2.33
C PRO A 19 0.90 -9.54 -1.99
N SER A 20 1.98 -8.85 -1.59
CA SER A 20 1.93 -7.40 -1.32
C SER A 20 1.43 -6.63 -2.54
N GLY A 21 2.03 -6.88 -3.71
CA GLY A 21 1.58 -6.29 -4.98
C GLY A 21 0.13 -6.66 -5.33
N LEU A 22 -0.26 -7.93 -5.19
CA LEU A 22 -1.63 -8.38 -5.52
C LEU A 22 -2.70 -7.72 -4.66
N TYR A 23 -2.48 -7.60 -3.35
CA TYR A 23 -3.42 -6.91 -2.47
C TYR A 23 -3.48 -5.41 -2.79
N THR A 24 -2.34 -4.81 -3.16
CA THR A 24 -2.30 -3.40 -3.57
C THR A 24 -3.01 -3.14 -4.90
N GLU A 25 -2.84 -4.03 -5.88
CA GLU A 25 -3.57 -3.97 -7.16
C GLU A 25 -5.08 -4.11 -6.94
N ALA A 26 -5.51 -5.07 -6.10
CA ALA A 26 -6.92 -5.22 -5.74
C ALA A 26 -7.48 -3.97 -5.04
N PHE A 27 -6.68 -3.33 -4.18
CA PHE A 27 -7.04 -2.06 -3.56
C PHE A 27 -7.16 -0.92 -4.59
N ALA A 28 -6.20 -0.79 -5.51
CA ALA A 28 -6.23 0.18 -6.59
C ALA A 28 -7.46 0.01 -7.50
N TRP A 29 -7.78 -1.22 -7.87
CA TRP A 29 -9.00 -1.56 -8.61
C TRP A 29 -10.26 -1.14 -7.84
N ARG A 30 -10.29 -1.39 -6.52
CA ARG A 30 -11.41 -0.98 -5.68
C ARG A 30 -11.58 0.54 -5.67
N LEU A 31 -10.50 1.31 -5.54
CA LEU A 31 -10.54 2.77 -5.61
C LEU A 31 -11.12 3.26 -6.95
N ALA A 32 -10.60 2.75 -8.07
CA ALA A 32 -11.06 3.10 -9.41
C ALA A 32 -12.55 2.76 -9.61
N SER A 33 -12.97 1.57 -9.19
CA SER A 33 -14.37 1.13 -9.28
C SER A 33 -15.32 1.99 -8.42
N SER A 34 -14.79 2.70 -7.42
CA SER A 34 -15.56 3.58 -6.54
C SER A 34 -15.65 5.02 -7.07
N GLY A 35 -15.15 5.28 -8.29
CA GLY A 35 -15.19 6.59 -8.92
C GLY A 35 -13.99 7.49 -8.63
N LEU A 36 -12.98 7.00 -7.91
CA LEU A 36 -11.73 7.74 -7.73
C LEU A 36 -10.93 7.67 -9.03
N GLN A 37 -10.64 8.82 -9.64
CA GLN A 37 -9.85 8.89 -10.86
C GLN A 37 -8.45 8.30 -10.61
N SER A 38 -7.97 7.50 -11.57
CA SER A 38 -6.68 6.83 -11.50
C SER A 38 -5.50 7.80 -11.41
N SER A 39 -5.66 9.11 -11.63
CA SER A 39 -4.59 10.11 -11.44
C SER A 39 -4.40 10.58 -9.99
N GLY A 40 -5.12 10.00 -9.03
CA GLY A 40 -5.00 10.37 -7.60
C GLY A 40 -3.67 9.96 -6.98
N ALA A 41 -3.14 10.80 -6.09
CA ALA A 41 -1.99 10.45 -5.26
C ALA A 41 -2.39 9.36 -4.24
N VAL A 42 -1.55 8.34 -4.08
CA VAL A 42 -1.71 7.30 -3.05
C VAL A 42 -0.46 7.28 -2.18
N PHE A 43 -0.63 7.61 -0.91
CA PHE A 43 0.48 7.73 0.04
C PHE A 43 0.84 6.38 0.64
N VAL A 44 2.12 6.03 0.59
CA VAL A 44 2.66 4.77 1.12
C VAL A 44 3.67 5.10 2.22
N GLY A 45 3.38 4.68 3.45
CA GLY A 45 4.31 4.75 4.57
C GLY A 45 4.63 3.36 5.11
N ARG A 46 5.71 3.26 5.89
CA ARG A 46 6.19 1.99 6.44
C ARG A 46 6.70 2.10 7.88
N ASP A 47 6.76 0.96 8.56
CA ASP A 47 7.46 0.81 9.85
C ASP A 47 8.95 0.44 9.64
N LEU A 48 9.64 0.10 10.74
CA LEU A 48 11.07 -0.23 10.77
C LEU A 48 11.40 -1.72 10.64
N ARG A 49 10.47 -2.59 10.22
CA ARG A 49 10.82 -4.01 9.99
C ARG A 49 11.74 -4.15 8.77
N ASP A 50 12.64 -5.12 8.80
CA ASP A 50 13.58 -5.39 7.70
C ASP A 50 12.89 -5.64 6.35
N SER A 51 11.71 -6.25 6.38
CA SER A 51 10.91 -6.53 5.18
C SER A 51 10.16 -5.32 4.62
N SER A 52 10.03 -4.24 5.40
CA SER A 52 9.15 -3.12 5.09
C SER A 52 9.56 -2.32 3.85
N PRO A 53 10.86 -2.03 3.58
CA PRO A 53 11.27 -1.39 2.34
C PRO A 53 10.82 -2.19 1.10
N ALA A 54 11.08 -3.50 1.08
CA ALA A 54 10.72 -4.36 -0.05
C ALA A 54 9.21 -4.48 -0.26
N ILE A 55 8.42 -4.50 0.82
CA ILE A 55 6.96 -4.50 0.74
C ILE A 55 6.45 -3.16 0.19
N ALA A 56 6.99 -2.04 0.68
CA ALA A 56 6.61 -0.71 0.22
C ALA A 56 6.89 -0.54 -1.28
N ASP A 57 8.07 -0.95 -1.76
CA ASP A 57 8.44 -0.89 -3.18
C ASP A 57 7.46 -1.66 -4.07
N ARG A 58 7.05 -2.86 -3.62
CA ARG A 58 6.05 -3.68 -4.35
C ARG A 58 4.68 -3.03 -4.38
N CYS A 59 4.24 -2.44 -3.27
CA CYS A 59 3.00 -1.68 -3.23
C CYS A 59 3.05 -0.48 -4.19
N MET A 60 4.13 0.31 -4.15
CA MET A 60 4.30 1.47 -5.03
C MET A 60 4.32 1.06 -6.51
N ALA A 61 5.05 -0.01 -6.87
CA ALA A 61 5.06 -0.53 -8.23
C ALA A 61 3.67 -0.97 -8.71
N ALA A 62 2.89 -1.65 -7.86
CA ALA A 62 1.53 -2.07 -8.18
C ALA A 62 0.57 -0.88 -8.35
N LEU A 63 0.70 0.16 -7.52
CA LEU A 63 -0.08 1.40 -7.65
C LEU A 63 0.23 2.11 -8.97
N ALA A 64 1.51 2.28 -9.30
CA ALA A 64 1.94 2.90 -10.56
C ALA A 64 1.46 2.11 -11.78
N ALA A 65 1.57 0.78 -11.76
CA ALA A 65 1.05 -0.09 -12.82
C ALA A 65 -0.48 0.00 -12.96
N SER A 66 -1.19 0.32 -11.87
CA SER A 66 -2.64 0.53 -11.84
C SER A 66 -3.04 1.96 -12.26
N GLY A 67 -2.09 2.80 -12.65
CA GLY A 67 -2.30 4.17 -13.12
C GLY A 67 -2.25 5.26 -12.04
N PHE A 68 -2.12 4.89 -10.76
CA PHE A 68 -2.03 5.83 -9.63
C PHE A 68 -0.65 6.46 -9.48
N GLN A 69 -0.58 7.57 -8.75
CA GLN A 69 0.68 8.21 -8.38
C GLN A 69 1.07 7.84 -6.94
N PRO A 70 1.89 6.78 -6.73
CA PRO A 70 2.38 6.45 -5.40
C PRO A 70 3.32 7.54 -4.87
N ILE A 71 3.16 7.92 -3.61
CA ILE A 71 4.03 8.87 -2.90
C ILE A 71 4.69 8.13 -1.73
N ASP A 72 6.01 7.99 -1.77
CA ASP A 72 6.77 7.42 -0.63
C ASP A 72 6.83 8.43 0.52
N CYS A 73 6.16 8.12 1.62
CA CYS A 73 6.18 8.89 2.85
C CYS A 73 7.25 8.42 3.83
N GLY A 74 8.07 7.43 3.45
CA GLY A 74 9.16 6.95 4.27
C GLY A 74 8.70 6.18 5.51
N VAL A 75 9.57 6.18 6.52
CA VAL A 75 9.26 5.66 7.86
C VAL A 75 8.43 6.70 8.60
N ILE A 76 7.17 6.35 8.90
CA ILE A 76 6.22 7.29 9.51
C ILE A 76 5.19 6.52 10.37
N PRO A 77 4.73 7.05 11.52
CA PRO A 77 3.64 6.43 12.26
C PRO A 77 2.37 6.34 11.40
N THR A 78 1.66 5.21 11.48
CA THR A 78 0.36 5.03 10.81
C THR A 78 -0.61 6.20 11.01
N PRO A 79 -0.79 6.78 12.22
CA PRO A 79 -1.71 7.92 12.37
C PRO A 79 -1.24 9.20 11.65
N ALA A 80 0.07 9.43 11.54
CA ALA A 80 0.60 10.61 10.84
C ALA A 80 0.43 10.47 9.32
N LEU A 81 0.67 9.28 8.77
CA LEU A 81 0.37 8.97 7.36
C LEU A 81 -1.11 9.19 7.05
N ALA A 82 -1.99 8.62 7.88
CA ALA A 82 -3.43 8.72 7.67
C ALA A 82 -3.94 10.16 7.79
N PHE A 83 -3.40 10.94 8.75
CA PHE A 83 -3.77 12.35 8.91
C PHE A 83 -3.35 13.19 7.70
N TYR A 84 -2.15 12.95 7.15
CA TYR A 84 -1.67 13.67 5.96
C TYR A 84 -2.48 13.31 4.71
N ALA A 85 -2.78 12.03 4.50
CA ALA A 85 -3.50 11.53 3.32
C ALA A 85 -5.01 11.87 3.29
N GLN A 86 -5.58 12.34 4.40
CA GLN A 86 -6.98 12.79 4.48
C GLN A 86 -7.19 14.25 4.07
N LYS A 87 -6.10 14.99 3.84
CA LYS A 87 -6.14 16.38 3.37
C LYS A 87 -6.19 16.43 1.86
#